data_AF-A0A976L4V5-F1
#
_entry.id   AF-A0A976L4V5-F1
#
_cell.length_a   1.000
_cell.length_b   1.000
_cell.length_c   1.000
_cell.angle_alpha   90.00
_cell.angle_beta   90.00
_cell.angle_gamma   90.00
#
_symmetry.space_group_name_H-M   'P 1'
#
loop_
_entity.id
_entity.type
_entity.pdbx_description
1 polymer ?
#
loop_
_entity_poly.entity_id
_entity_poly.type
_entity_poly.pdbx_seq_one_letter_code
_entity_poly.pdbx_strand_id
1 'polypeptide(L)'
;MTDMQLIFIILIIWSIPSTYFRSKFRKIVYQTDDWKINIKPLFKKEIIGLFSNMYPDNKDYLKTRNYYRVYLAVYLILFIVYNLISKNIL
;
A
#
# COMPACT_ATOMS: atom_id res chain seq x y z
N MET A 1 18.80 19.79 7.38
CA MET A 1 18.07 18.51 7.29
C MET A 1 18.93 17.58 6.45
N THR A 2 19.30 16.42 6.98
CA THR A 2 20.11 15.44 6.21
C THR A 2 19.24 14.70 5.20
N ASP A 3 19.85 14.10 4.17
CA ASP A 3 19.11 13.33 3.15
C ASP A 3 18.28 12.20 3.75
N MET A 4 18.82 11.54 4.78
CA MET A 4 18.11 10.53 5.57
C MET A 4 16.85 11.11 6.26
N GLN A 5 16.96 12.29 6.87
CA GLN A 5 15.81 12.96 7.51
C GLN A 5 14.76 13.38 6.49
N LEU A 6 15.18 13.87 5.33
CA LEU A 6 14.28 14.25 4.23
C LEU A 6 13.49 13.03 3.73
N ILE A 7 14.16 11.92 3.43
CA ILE A 7 13.51 10.70 2.92
C ILE A 7 12.60 10.09 3.98
N PHE A 8 12.99 10.14 5.26
CA PHE A 8 12.13 9.69 6.35
C PHE A 8 10.84 10.51 6.44
N ILE A 9 10.90 11.83 6.30
CA ILE A 9 9.72 12.69 6.26
C ILE A 9 8.85 12.37 5.04
N ILE A 10 9.47 12.15 3.87
CA ILE A 10 8.75 11.72 2.66
C ILE A 10 8.03 10.39 2.91
N LEU A 11 8.66 9.41 3.56
CA LEU A 11 8.03 8.14 3.92
C LEU A 11 6.81 8.34 4.84
N ILE A 12 6.91 9.20 5.86
CA ILE A 12 5.77 9.51 6.75
C ILE A 12 4.64 10.16 5.97
N ILE A 13 4.93 11.20 5.18
CA ILE A 13 3.90 11.90 4.39
C ILE A 13 3.28 10.94 3.39
N TRP A 14 4.10 10.14 2.71
CA TRP A 14 3.64 9.17 1.74
C TRP A 14 2.72 8.14 2.39
N SER A 15 2.97 7.73 3.64
CA SER A 15 2.15 6.74 4.36
C SER A 15 0.69 7.17 4.56
N ILE A 16 0.37 8.47 4.55
CA ILE A 16 -0.99 8.97 4.81
C ILE A 16 -1.97 8.51 3.69
N PRO A 17 -1.69 8.76 2.40
CA PRO A 17 -2.47 8.21 1.27
C PRO A 17 -2.64 6.68 1.29
N SER A 18 -1.72 5.92 1.92
CA SER A 18 -1.83 4.44 1.98
C SER A 18 -3.16 3.99 2.57
N THR A 19 -3.66 4.73 3.56
CA THR A 19 -4.88 4.38 4.29
C THR A 19 -6.09 4.42 3.38
N TYR A 20 -6.15 5.39 2.46
CA TYR A 20 -7.23 5.50 1.47
C TYR A 20 -7.22 4.32 0.50
N PHE A 21 -6.07 4.04 -0.13
CA PHE A 21 -5.95 2.95 -1.11
C PHE A 21 -6.18 1.59 -0.46
N ARG A 22 -5.60 1.36 0.72
CA ARG A 22 -5.79 0.14 1.51
C ARG A 22 -7.25 -0.03 1.89
N SER A 23 -7.93 1.02 2.34
CA SER A 23 -9.33 0.92 2.76
C SER A 23 -10.24 0.55 1.59
N LYS A 24 -10.11 1.24 0.46
CA LYS A 24 -10.89 0.95 -0.75
C LYS A 24 -10.64 -0.48 -1.23
N PHE A 25 -9.39 -0.92 -1.24
CA PHE A 25 -9.03 -2.28 -1.62
C PHE A 25 -9.66 -3.33 -0.68
N ARG A 26 -9.57 -3.14 0.64
CA ARG A 26 -10.16 -4.05 1.63
C ARG A 26 -11.67 -4.15 1.50
N LYS A 27 -12.37 -3.03 1.33
CA LYS A 27 -13.82 -3.04 1.15
C LYS A 27 -14.25 -3.90 -0.05
N ILE A 28 -13.54 -3.78 -1.17
CA ILE A 28 -13.78 -4.59 -2.36
C ILE A 28 -13.44 -6.07 -2.12
N VAL A 29 -12.26 -6.38 -1.58
CA VAL A 29 -11.77 -7.76 -1.35
C VAL A 29 -12.62 -8.53 -0.33
N TYR A 30 -13.15 -7.84 0.67
CA TYR A 30 -14.01 -8.43 1.69
C TYR A 30 -15.50 -8.27 1.38
N GLN A 31 -15.85 -7.65 0.25
CA GLN A 31 -17.22 -7.41 -0.19
C GLN A 31 -18.06 -6.77 0.93
N THR A 32 -17.54 -5.70 1.52
CA THR A 32 -18.18 -5.01 2.65
C THR A 32 -17.93 -3.51 2.58
N ASP A 33 -18.93 -2.73 2.97
CA ASP A 33 -18.79 -1.28 3.11
C ASP A 33 -18.44 -0.84 4.54
N ASP A 34 -18.42 -1.78 5.49
CA ASP A 34 -18.16 -1.52 6.91
C ASP A 34 -16.73 -1.00 7.11
N TRP A 35 -16.61 0.18 7.71
CA TRP A 35 -15.32 0.81 8.04
C TRP A 35 -14.49 -0.02 9.01
N LYS A 36 -15.13 -0.87 9.84
CA LYS A 36 -14.43 -1.78 10.78
C LYS A 36 -13.48 -2.73 10.07
N ILE A 37 -13.66 -2.99 8.77
CA ILE A 37 -12.73 -3.83 8.01
C ILE A 37 -11.31 -3.29 8.06
N ASN A 38 -11.09 -1.98 8.23
CA ASN A 38 -9.76 -1.39 8.26
C ASN A 38 -8.98 -1.70 9.55
N ILE A 39 -9.68 -2.01 10.65
CA ILE A 39 -9.08 -2.31 11.95
C ILE A 39 -8.83 -3.82 12.11
N LYS A 40 -9.65 -4.67 11.47
CA LYS A 40 -9.53 -6.12 11.58
C LYS A 40 -8.16 -6.62 11.08
N PRO A 41 -7.45 -7.49 11.82
CA PRO A 41 -6.14 -8.04 11.41
C PRO A 41 -6.29 -9.22 10.42
N LEU A 42 -7.11 -9.04 9.39
CA LEU A 42 -7.32 -10.03 8.33
C LEU A 42 -6.43 -9.68 7.14
N PHE A 43 -5.54 -10.59 6.74
CA PHE A 43 -4.55 -10.37 5.67
C PHE A 43 -4.62 -11.38 4.52
N LYS A 44 -5.12 -12.60 4.74
CA LYS A 44 -5.10 -13.69 3.74
C LYS A 44 -5.79 -13.28 2.42
N LYS A 45 -7.00 -12.72 2.50
CA LYS A 45 -7.72 -12.27 1.29
C LYS A 45 -7.03 -11.08 0.62
N GLU A 46 -6.39 -10.19 1.38
CA GLU A 46 -5.65 -9.06 0.81
C GLU A 46 -4.47 -9.54 -0.02
N ILE A 47 -3.66 -10.48 0.49
CA ILE A 47 -2.52 -11.05 -0.24
C ILE A 47 -3.01 -11.72 -1.52
N ILE A 48 -4.04 -12.56 -1.43
CA ILE A 48 -4.63 -13.20 -2.62
C ILE A 48 -5.16 -12.14 -3.58
N GLY A 49 -5.93 -11.15 -3.11
CA GLY A 49 -6.46 -10.08 -3.95
C GLY A 49 -5.38 -9.18 -4.53
N LEU A 50 -4.23 -9.06 -3.87
CA LEU A 50 -3.09 -8.25 -4.32
C LEU A 50 -2.28 -8.97 -5.37
N PHE A 51 -2.17 -10.30 -5.38
CA PHE A 51 -1.28 -11.02 -6.29
C PHE A 51 -2.01 -11.91 -7.31
N SER A 52 -3.28 -12.22 -7.07
CA SER A 52 -4.14 -12.95 -8.02
C SER A 52 -5.21 -12.04 -8.65
N ASN A 53 -6.03 -12.63 -9.52
CA ASN A 53 -7.19 -11.98 -10.12
C ASN A 53 -8.50 -12.51 -9.55
N MET A 54 -8.80 -12.13 -8.30
CA MET A 54 -9.97 -12.64 -7.55
C MET A 54 -11.31 -12.24 -8.20
N TYR A 55 -11.37 -11.07 -8.84
CA TYR A 55 -12.57 -10.54 -9.50
C TYR A 55 -12.23 -10.03 -10.90
N PRO A 56 -12.02 -10.91 -11.90
CA PRO A 56 -11.53 -10.53 -13.23
C PRO A 56 -12.46 -9.54 -13.96
N ASP A 57 -13.77 -9.65 -13.76
CA ASP A 57 -14.76 -8.82 -14.47
C ASP A 57 -15.06 -7.50 -13.74
N ASN A 58 -14.56 -7.34 -12.51
CA ASN A 58 -14.79 -6.13 -11.72
C ASN A 58 -13.74 -5.07 -12.05
N LYS A 59 -14.11 -4.12 -12.94
CA LYS A 59 -13.25 -3.00 -13.36
C LYS A 59 -12.77 -2.15 -12.18
N ASP A 60 -13.61 -1.92 -11.17
CA ASP A 60 -13.25 -1.12 -10.00
C ASP A 60 -12.22 -1.83 -9.12
N TYR A 61 -12.34 -3.15 -8.97
CA TYR A 61 -11.33 -3.98 -8.32
C TYR A 61 -10.00 -3.91 -9.07
N LEU A 62 -9.99 -4.13 -10.39
CA LEU A 62 -8.77 -4.11 -11.20
C LEU A 62 -8.06 -2.76 -11.09
N LYS A 63 -8.82 -1.66 -11.24
CA LYS A 63 -8.32 -0.28 -11.10
C LYS A 63 -7.74 -0.05 -9.70
N THR A 64 -8.51 -0.36 -8.66
CA THR A 64 -8.10 -0.16 -7.25
C THR A 64 -6.86 -0.99 -6.91
N ARG A 65 -6.82 -2.27 -7.32
CA ARG A 65 -5.67 -3.17 -7.11
C ARG A 65 -4.42 -2.62 -7.77
N ASN A 66 -4.50 -2.17 -9.02
CA ASN A 66 -3.35 -1.67 -9.75
C ASN A 66 -2.80 -0.37 -9.13
N TYR A 67 -3.67 0.57 -8.77
CA TYR A 67 -3.22 1.77 -8.03
C TYR A 67 -2.59 1.41 -6.70
N TYR A 68 -3.18 0.48 -5.95
CA TYR A 68 -2.64 0.07 -4.67
C TYR A 68 -1.28 -0.64 -4.81
N ARG A 69 -1.10 -1.49 -5.84
CA ARG A 69 0.19 -2.12 -6.17
C ARG A 69 1.26 -1.08 -6.51
N VAL A 70 0.95 -0.10 -7.36
CA VAL A 70 1.89 0.98 -7.73
C VAL A 70 2.27 1.78 -6.49
N TYR A 71 1.29 2.16 -5.68
CA TYR A 71 1.53 2.87 -4.44
C TYR A 71 2.46 2.08 -3.48
N LEU A 72 2.20 0.78 -3.30
CA LEU A 72 3.05 -0.10 -2.48
C LEU A 72 4.46 -0.26 -3.07
N ALA A 73 4.59 -0.31 -4.41
CA ALA A 73 5.89 -0.40 -5.08
C ALA A 73 6.72 0.88 -4.84
N VAL A 74 6.11 2.06 -4.97
CA VAL A 74 6.78 3.33 -4.66
C VAL A 74 7.19 3.39 -3.18
N TYR A 75 6.28 2.98 -2.28
CA TYR A 75 6.59 2.90 -0.84
C TYR A 75 7.80 1.99 -0.57
N LEU A 76 7.83 0.80 -1.19
CA LEU A 76 8.93 -0.15 -1.06
C LEU A 76 10.25 0.40 -1.59
N ILE A 77 10.24 1.09 -2.74
CA ILE A 77 11.43 1.72 -3.31
C ILE A 77 11.96 2.81 -2.37
N LEU A 78 11.11 3.70 -1.88
CA LEU A 78 11.51 4.74 -0.93
C LEU A 78 12.10 4.13 0.34
N PHE A 79 11.51 3.05 0.84
CA PHE A 79 12.01 2.34 2.02
C PHE A 79 13.39 1.71 1.76
N ILE A 80 13.60 1.08 0.60
CA ILE A 80 14.90 0.51 0.22
C ILE A 80 15.95 1.62 0.12
N VAL A 81 15.64 2.71 -0.58
CA VAL A 81 16.55 3.87 -0.72
C VAL A 81 16.93 4.44 0.65
N TYR A 82 15.95 4.63 1.54
CA TYR A 82 16.20 5.05 2.92
C TYR A 82 17.18 4.11 3.64
N ASN A 83 16.98 2.80 3.53
CA ASN A 83 17.84 1.81 4.17
C ASN A 83 19.27 1.82 3.62
N LEU A 84 19.45 2.04 2.31
CA LEU A 84 20.77 2.08 1.69
C LEU A 84 21.55 3.32 2.11
N ILE A 85 20.90 4.50 2.12
CA ILE A 85 21.49 5.76 2.61
C ILE A 85 21.81 5.65 4.11
N SER A 86 20.90 5.07 4.91
CA SER A 86 21.12 4.89 6.35
C SER A 86 22.35 4.00 6.65
N LYS A 87 22.71 3.09 5.73
CA LYS A 87 23.89 2.22 5.82
C LYS A 87 25.14 2.81 5.16
N ASN A 88 25.07 4.03 4.64
CA ASN A 88 26.13 4.67 3.84
C ASN A 88 26.58 3.82 2.64
N ILE A 89 25.67 3.06 2.04
CA ILE A 89 25.93 2.28 0.81
C ILE A 89 25.80 3.17 -0.43
N LEU A 90 24.91 4.16 -0.36
CA LEU A 90 24.70 5.27 -1.30
C LEU A 90 25.01 6.56 -0.54
#